data_AF-A0A3S1J8E4-F1
#
_entry.id   AF-A0A3S1J8E4-F1
#
_cell.length_a   1.000
_cell.length_b   1.000
_cell.length_c   1.000
_cell.angle_alpha   90.00
_cell.angle_beta   90.00
_cell.angle_gamma   90.00
#
_symmetry.space_group_name_H-M   'P 1'
#
loop_
_entity.id
_entity.type
_entity.pdbx_description
1 polymer ?
#
loop_
_entity_poly.entity_id
_entity_poly.type
_entity_poly.pdbx_seq_one_letter_code
_entity_poly.pdbx_strand_id
1 'polypeptide(L)'
;MASLSILDIEELAEGCDIEAKQASGRDGQGELPKSFFESYSAMANTYGGVIFLGIEEKPKGKFSTTGIAVPDRVLKTLWDGLNNHQRISINLLTNKMVEVIEVQSKQIIRVEVPRARRSQRPVYVGHYTRRNF
;
A
#
# COMPACT_ATOMS: atom_id res chain seq x y z
N MET A 1 4.58 -6.37 -20.69
CA MET A 1 4.69 -5.71 -19.38
C MET A 1 3.87 -4.44 -19.48
N ALA A 2 2.87 -4.25 -18.62
CA ALA A 2 2.10 -3.01 -18.60
C ALA A 2 2.98 -1.93 -17.97
N SER A 3 3.47 -0.99 -18.77
CA SER A 3 4.13 0.21 -18.27
C SER A 3 3.05 1.24 -17.93
N LEU A 4 2.90 1.55 -16.65
CA LEU A 4 2.02 2.63 -16.22
C LEU A 4 2.81 3.93 -16.14
N SER A 5 2.18 5.04 -16.51
CA SER A 5 2.69 6.38 -16.34
C SER A 5 2.13 7.01 -15.05
N ILE A 6 2.72 8.12 -14.62
CA ILE A 6 2.18 8.90 -13.50
C ILE A 6 0.79 9.45 -13.83
N LEU A 7 0.54 9.80 -15.10
CA LEU A 7 -0.76 10.29 -15.55
C LEU A 7 -1.85 9.24 -15.38
N ASP A 8 -1.55 7.96 -15.64
CA ASP A 8 -2.50 6.87 -15.43
C ASP A 8 -2.88 6.72 -13.94
N ILE A 9 -1.94 7.01 -13.03
CA ILE A 9 -2.19 6.99 -11.59
C ILE A 9 -3.04 8.20 -11.17
N GLU A 10 -2.78 9.37 -11.77
CA GLU A 10 -3.56 10.59 -11.57
C GLU A 10 -5.00 10.41 -12.07
N GLU A 11 -5.22 9.79 -13.24
CA GLU A 11 -6.56 9.48 -13.76
C GLU A 11 -7.31 8.47 -12.88
N LEU A 12 -6.63 7.43 -12.37
CA LEU A 12 -7.24 6.49 -11.43
C LEU A 12 -7.69 7.20 -10.13
N ALA A 13 -6.98 8.26 -9.71
CA ALA A 13 -7.29 9.00 -8.49
C ALA A 13 -8.62 9.75 -8.58
N GLU A 14 -9.08 10.06 -9.79
CA GLU A 14 -10.37 10.74 -9.99
C GLU A 14 -11.58 9.83 -9.72
N GLY A 15 -11.38 8.50 -9.71
CA GLY A 15 -12.46 7.51 -9.59
C GLY A 15 -12.42 6.62 -8.34
N CYS A 16 -11.31 6.60 -7.58
CA CYS A 16 -11.17 5.79 -6.38
C CYS A 16 -10.24 6.45 -5.34
N ASP A 17 -10.38 6.06 -4.07
CA ASP A 17 -9.45 6.49 -3.02
C ASP A 17 -8.05 5.95 -3.32
N ILE A 18 -7.09 6.84 -3.59
CA ILE A 18 -5.70 6.49 -3.84
C ILE A 18 -4.82 7.01 -2.71
N GLU A 19 -3.90 6.16 -2.25
CA GLU A 19 -2.87 6.52 -1.30
C GLU A 19 -1.50 6.20 -1.89
N ALA A 20 -0.63 7.20 -2.03
CA ALA A 20 0.76 7.02 -2.41
C ALA A 20 1.65 7.06 -1.17
N LYS A 21 2.47 6.02 -0.96
CA LYS A 21 3.46 5.99 0.12
C LYS A 21 4.85 5.66 -0.39
N GLN A 22 5.83 6.42 0.09
CA GLN A 22 7.23 6.09 -0.11
C GLN A 22 7.56 4.76 0.55
N ALA A 23 8.17 3.85 -0.19
CA ALA A 23 8.55 2.53 0.32
C ALA A 23 10.01 2.21 0.05
N SER A 24 10.86 3.20 -0.18
CA SER A 24 12.31 3.02 -0.37
C SER A 24 13.01 2.49 0.88
N GLY A 25 12.47 2.79 2.07
CA GLY A 25 13.09 2.45 3.35
C GLY A 25 14.34 3.26 3.66
N ARG A 26 14.83 3.16 4.90
CA ARG A 26 16.03 3.88 5.34
C ARG A 26 17.31 3.38 4.66
N ASP A 27 17.31 2.12 4.25
CA ASP A 27 18.42 1.44 3.57
C ASP A 27 18.31 1.54 2.04
N GLY A 28 17.27 2.18 1.50
CA GLY A 28 17.03 2.32 0.06
C GLY A 28 16.66 1.01 -0.65
N GLN A 29 16.50 -0.09 0.09
CA GLN A 29 16.27 -1.42 -0.48
C GLN A 29 14.78 -1.78 -0.57
N GLY A 30 13.91 -1.02 0.07
CA GLY A 30 12.49 -1.33 0.18
C GLY A 30 12.06 -1.61 1.61
N GLU A 31 11.17 -0.78 2.16
CA GLU A 31 10.55 -0.99 3.47
C GLU A 31 9.06 -0.66 3.40
N LEU A 32 8.21 -1.56 3.93
CA LEU A 32 6.79 -1.30 4.06
C LEU A 32 6.55 -0.17 5.08
N PRO A 33 5.88 0.93 4.71
CA PRO A 33 5.60 2.02 5.63
C PRO A 33 4.74 1.55 6.79
N LYS A 34 5.05 1.98 8.02
CA LYS A 34 4.23 1.63 9.20
C LYS A 34 2.78 2.09 9.07
N SER A 35 2.57 3.25 8.42
CA SER A 35 1.23 3.80 8.14
C SER A 35 0.47 3.04 7.05
N PHE A 36 1.06 2.01 6.42
CA PHE A 36 0.35 1.16 5.45
C PHE A 36 -0.89 0.52 6.06
N PHE A 37 -0.77 -0.07 7.26
CA PHE A 37 -1.90 -0.76 7.90
C PHE A 37 -3.02 0.20 8.29
N GLU A 38 -2.68 1.44 8.63
CA GLU A 38 -3.64 2.50 8.94
C GLU A 38 -4.46 2.85 7.69
N SER A 39 -3.80 3.12 6.55
CA SER A 39 -4.48 3.40 5.27
C SER A 39 -5.28 2.19 4.78
N TYR A 40 -4.72 0.98 4.86
CA TYR A 40 -5.43 -0.27 4.53
C TYR A 40 -6.71 -0.42 5.36
N SER A 41 -6.63 -0.21 6.66
CA SER A 41 -7.77 -0.30 7.57
C SER A 41 -8.82 0.77 7.27
N ALA A 42 -8.40 1.99 6.96
CA ALA A 42 -9.30 3.08 6.57
C ALA A 42 -10.06 2.73 5.28
N MET A 43 -9.34 2.37 4.21
CA MET A 43 -9.92 1.99 2.92
C MET A 43 -10.84 0.78 3.01
N ALA A 44 -10.42 -0.26 3.73
CA ALA A 44 -11.24 -1.46 3.93
C ALA A 44 -12.57 -1.15 4.64
N ASN A 45 -12.59 -0.16 5.53
CA ASN A 45 -13.81 0.29 6.19
C ASN A 45 -14.65 1.28 5.37
N THR A 46 -14.14 1.87 4.30
CA THR A 46 -14.89 2.82 3.48
C THR A 46 -15.43 2.14 2.21
N TYR A 47 -14.92 2.55 1.05
CA TYR A 47 -15.31 2.07 -0.28
C TYR A 47 -14.27 1.15 -0.90
N GLY A 48 -13.17 0.86 -0.20
CA GLY A 48 -11.96 0.30 -0.79
C GLY A 48 -11.09 1.40 -1.39
N GLY A 49 -10.03 1.02 -2.09
CA GLY A 49 -9.09 1.96 -2.71
C GLY A 49 -7.84 1.28 -3.25
N VAL A 50 -6.86 2.07 -3.67
CA VAL A 50 -5.57 1.59 -4.17
C VAL A 50 -4.43 2.26 -3.41
N ILE A 51 -3.51 1.46 -2.89
CA ILE A 51 -2.29 1.94 -2.24
C ILE A 51 -1.11 1.67 -3.18
N PHE A 52 -0.38 2.71 -3.56
CA PHE A 52 0.87 2.60 -4.31
C PHE A 52 2.07 2.77 -3.38
N LEU A 53 2.95 1.76 -3.36
CA LEU A 53 4.21 1.78 -2.61
C LEU A 53 5.37 2.05 -3.55
N GLY A 54 6.23 3.00 -3.17
CA GLY A 54 7.33 3.48 -4.02
C GLY A 54 6.98 4.75 -4.80
N ILE A 55 5.86 5.39 -4.45
CA ILE A 55 5.46 6.70 -4.97
C ILE A 55 5.37 7.67 -3.81
N GLU A 56 5.89 8.87 -4.01
CA GLU A 56 5.75 10.00 -3.11
C GLU A 56 4.72 10.96 -3.67
N GLU A 57 3.71 11.32 -2.89
CA GLU A 57 2.88 12.46 -3.21
C GLU A 57 3.61 13.75 -2.79
N LYS A 58 3.86 14.62 -3.76
CA LYS A 58 4.45 15.95 -3.57
C LYS A 58 3.35 16.99 -3.39
N PRO A 59 3.68 18.14 -2.76
CA PRO A 59 2.77 19.26 -2.64
C PRO A 59 2.17 19.64 -4.00
N LYS A 60 0.88 19.98 -3.99
CA LYS A 60 0.06 20.31 -5.18
C LYS A 60 -0.39 19.09 -6.01
N GLY A 61 -0.55 17.93 -5.39
CA GLY A 61 -1.13 16.73 -6.03
C GLY A 61 -0.26 16.13 -7.12
N LYS A 62 1.07 16.34 -7.06
CA LYS A 62 2.01 15.77 -8.03
C LYS A 62 2.59 14.49 -7.47
N PHE A 63 2.60 13.42 -8.24
CA PHE A 63 3.25 12.18 -7.81
C PHE A 63 4.70 12.10 -8.31
N SER A 64 5.57 11.51 -7.50
CA SER A 64 6.97 11.27 -7.83
C SER A 64 7.34 9.83 -7.54
N THR A 65 7.84 9.13 -8.54
CA THR A 65 8.27 7.73 -8.38
C THR A 65 9.60 7.66 -7.64
N THR A 66 9.61 7.14 -6.42
CA THR A 66 10.83 6.85 -5.67
C THR A 66 11.39 5.49 -6.08
N GLY A 67 10.52 4.51 -6.30
CA GLY A 67 10.88 3.13 -6.65
C GLY A 67 11.24 2.28 -5.44
N ILE A 68 11.19 0.97 -5.63
CA ILE A 68 11.57 -0.04 -4.65
C ILE A 68 12.65 -0.91 -5.29
N ALA A 69 13.83 -0.98 -4.67
CA ALA A 69 14.94 -1.77 -5.22
C ALA A 69 14.72 -3.28 -5.09
N VAL A 70 14.09 -3.73 -3.99
CA VAL A 70 13.77 -5.15 -3.74
C VAL A 70 12.30 -5.29 -3.34
N PRO A 71 11.35 -5.32 -4.30
CA PRO A 71 9.92 -5.43 -4.00
C PRO A 71 9.54 -6.67 -3.21
N ASP A 72 10.21 -7.81 -3.45
CA ASP A 72 9.95 -9.07 -2.73
C ASP A 72 10.08 -8.91 -1.21
N ARG A 73 11.00 -8.06 -0.75
CA ARG A 73 11.18 -7.78 0.68
C ARG A 73 9.99 -7.03 1.27
N VAL A 74 9.46 -6.06 0.53
CA VAL A 74 8.28 -5.29 0.91
C VAL A 74 7.04 -6.17 0.87
N LEU A 75 6.87 -6.98 -0.18
CA LEU A 75 5.79 -7.95 -0.33
C LEU A 75 5.76 -8.96 0.81
N LYS A 76 6.91 -9.53 1.16
CA LYS A 76 7.03 -10.45 2.30
C LYS A 76 6.56 -9.78 3.60
N THR A 77 7.06 -8.58 3.88
CA THR A 77 6.67 -7.81 5.09
C THR A 77 5.18 -7.47 5.11
N LEU A 78 4.60 -7.18 3.95
CA LEU A 78 3.18 -6.92 3.76
C LEU A 78 2.35 -8.17 4.08
N TRP A 79 2.67 -9.31 3.48
CA TRP A 79 1.94 -10.56 3.73
C TRP A 79 2.09 -11.05 5.17
N ASP A 80 3.30 -10.99 5.73
CA ASP A 80 3.56 -11.32 7.13
C ASP A 80 2.73 -10.44 8.07
N GLY A 81 2.58 -9.15 7.75
CA GLY A 81 1.77 -8.22 8.53
C GLY A 81 0.27 -8.44 8.40
N LEU A 82 -0.22 -8.76 7.19
CA LEU A 82 -1.64 -9.01 6.94
C LEU A 82 -2.12 -10.33 7.54
N ASN A 83 -1.27 -11.36 7.54
CA ASN A 83 -1.58 -12.65 8.15
C ASN A 83 -1.40 -12.66 9.68
N ASN A 84 -0.87 -11.57 10.26
CA ASN A 84 -0.74 -11.43 11.70
C ASN A 84 -2.00 -10.78 12.31
N HIS A 85 -2.85 -11.60 12.93
CA HIS A 85 -4.07 -11.15 13.61
C HIS A 85 -3.83 -10.19 14.80
N GLN A 86 -2.60 -10.12 15.34
CA GLN A 86 -2.24 -9.11 16.34
C GLN A 86 -1.99 -7.73 15.71
N ARG A 87 -1.70 -7.68 14.41
CA ARG A 87 -1.41 -6.44 13.67
C ARG A 87 -2.62 -5.94 12.90
N ILE A 88 -3.38 -6.81 12.25
CA ILE A 88 -4.63 -6.45 11.57
C ILE A 88 -5.73 -7.43 11.93
N SER A 89 -6.95 -6.96 12.13
CA SER A 89 -8.06 -7.84 12.52
C SER A 89 -8.39 -8.90 11.46
N ILE A 90 -8.23 -8.57 10.17
CA ILE A 90 -8.52 -9.46 9.05
C ILE A 90 -7.68 -9.15 7.80
N ASN A 91 -7.20 -10.20 7.14
CA ASN A 91 -6.64 -10.13 5.80
C ASN A 91 -7.76 -10.21 4.75
N LEU A 92 -7.90 -9.18 3.92
CA LEU A 92 -8.85 -9.12 2.81
C LEU A 92 -8.16 -9.24 1.44
N LEU A 93 -6.83 -9.15 1.40
CA LEU A 93 -6.09 -9.14 0.15
C LEU A 93 -5.89 -10.56 -0.38
N THR A 94 -5.85 -10.65 -1.69
CA THR A 94 -5.47 -11.85 -2.43
C THR A 94 -4.27 -11.55 -3.31
N ASN A 95 -3.56 -12.58 -3.78
CA ASN A 95 -2.38 -12.40 -4.65
C ASN A 95 -2.67 -11.59 -5.92
N LYS A 96 -3.93 -11.59 -6.39
CA LYS A 96 -4.34 -10.81 -7.59
C LYS A 96 -4.49 -9.31 -7.32
N MET A 97 -4.62 -8.93 -6.05
CA MET A 97 -4.80 -7.54 -5.62
C MET A 97 -3.46 -6.86 -5.34
N VAL A 98 -2.35 -7.61 -5.33
CA VAL A 98 -1.01 -7.09 -5.04
C VAL A 98 -0.13 -7.38 -6.24
N GLU A 99 0.25 -6.34 -6.97
CA GLU A 99 1.04 -6.46 -8.18
C GLU A 99 2.25 -5.54 -8.15
N VAL A 100 3.38 -6.04 -8.67
CA VAL A 100 4.56 -5.20 -8.94
C VAL A 100 4.41 -4.66 -10.35
N ILE A 101 4.34 -3.34 -10.47
CA ILE A 101 4.25 -2.63 -11.75
C ILE A 101 5.53 -1.83 -11.98
N GLU A 102 5.84 -1.57 -13.24
CA GLU A 102 6.97 -0.70 -13.62
C GLU A 102 6.42 0.68 -14.03
N VAL A 103 6.90 1.72 -13.34
CA VAL A 103 6.55 3.13 -13.60
C VAL A 103 7.86 3.89 -13.76
N GLN A 104 8.07 4.52 -14.91
CA GLN A 104 9.30 5.27 -15.22
C GLN A 104 10.60 4.47 -14.94
N SER A 105 10.63 3.19 -15.34
CA SER A 105 11.75 2.27 -15.09
C SER A 105 12.08 2.01 -13.62
N LYS A 106 11.09 2.24 -12.74
CA LYS A 106 11.17 1.92 -11.31
C LYS A 106 10.08 0.93 -10.95
N GLN A 107 10.41 -0.01 -10.07
CA GLN A 107 9.46 -0.98 -9.57
C GLN A 107 8.63 -0.37 -8.44
N ILE A 108 7.32 -0.53 -8.54
CA ILE A 108 6.30 0.00 -7.64
C ILE A 108 5.37 -1.15 -7.27
N ILE A 109 4.88 -1.19 -6.03
CA ILE A 109 3.87 -2.18 -5.64
C ILE A 109 2.50 -1.49 -5.62
N ARG A 110 1.58 -1.98 -6.43
CA ARG A 110 0.17 -1.61 -6.42
C ARG A 110 -0.58 -2.58 -5.52
N VAL A 111 -1.33 -2.05 -4.57
CA VAL A 111 -2.16 -2.82 -3.63
C VAL A 111 -3.60 -2.36 -3.74
N GLU A 112 -4.46 -3.19 -4.30
CA GLU A 112 -5.89 -2.93 -4.42
C GLU A 112 -6.62 -3.41 -3.15
N VAL A 113 -7.11 -2.47 -2.35
CA VAL A 113 -7.77 -2.76 -1.07
C VAL A 113 -9.28 -2.85 -1.30
N PRO A 114 -9.90 -4.03 -1.17
CA PRO A 114 -11.33 -4.16 -1.33
C PRO A 114 -12.06 -3.61 -0.09
N ARG A 115 -13.30 -3.15 -0.30
CA ARG A 115 -14.22 -2.87 0.80
C ARG A 115 -14.51 -4.14 1.59
N ALA A 116 -14.35 -4.09 2.91
CA ALA A 116 -14.72 -5.16 3.82
C ALA A 116 -16.24 -5.39 3.83
N ARG A 117 -16.65 -6.66 3.86
CA ARG A 117 -18.08 -7.01 3.99
C ARG A 117 -18.62 -6.54 5.34
N ARG A 118 -19.95 -6.39 5.44
CA ARG A 118 -20.61 -5.96 6.70
C ARG A 118 -20.23 -6.82 7.91
N SER A 119 -20.07 -8.13 7.73
CA SER A 119 -19.67 -9.06 8.79
C SER A 119 -18.19 -8.98 9.20
N GLN A 120 -17.35 -8.35 8.37
CA GLN A 120 -15.91 -8.23 8.57
C GLN A 120 -15.51 -6.88 9.17
N ARG A 121 -16.47 -5.96 9.33
CA ARG A 121 -16.24 -4.62 9.87
C ARG A 121 -16.50 -4.59 11.38
N PRO A 122 -15.73 -3.81 12.15
CA PRO A 122 -14.64 -2.96 11.69
C PRO A 122 -13.35 -3.74 11.39
N VAL A 123 -12.67 -3.35 10.31
CA VAL A 123 -11.26 -3.70 10.13
C VAL A 123 -10.47 -2.75 11.00
N TYR A 124 -9.55 -3.23 11.83
CA TYR A 124 -8.75 -2.36 12.68
C TYR A 124 -7.31 -2.86 12.75
N VAL A 125 -6.40 -1.89 12.85
CA VAL A 125 -5.00 -2.15 13.18
C VAL A 125 -4.93 -2.47 14.67
N GLY A 126 -4.34 -3.61 15.03
CA GLY A 126 -4.12 -3.98 16.42
C GLY A 126 -3.20 -2.98 17.12
N HIS A 127 -3.28 -2.91 18.44
CA HIS A 127 -2.45 -2.01 19.23
C HIS A 127 -0.96 -2.35 19.04
N TYR A 128 -0.27 -1.59 18.21
CA TYR A 128 1.19 -1.54 18.22
C TYR A 128 1.60 -0.90 19.56
N THR A 129 1.91 -1.69 20.58
CA THR A 129 2.58 -1.15 21.77
C THR A 129 3.90 -0.57 21.28
N ARG A 130 4.05 0.76 21.35
CA ARG A 130 5.35 1.42 21.18
C ARG A 130 6.29 0.86 22.25
N ARG A 131 7.11 -0.13 21.92
CA ARG A 131 8.40 -0.26 22.59
C ARG A 131 9.34 0.72 21.92
N ASN A 132 9.33 1.95 22.44
CA ASN A 132 10.48 2.83 22.32
C ASN A 132 11.66 2.08 22.95
N PHE A 133 12.70 1.84 22.16
CA PHE A 133 14.05 1.66 22.70
C PHE A 133 14.74 3.01 22.62
#